data_AF-A0AAE3Y8K0-F1
#
_entry.id   AF-A0AAE3Y8K0-F1
#
_cell.length_a   1.000
_cell.length_b   1.000
_cell.length_c   1.000
_cell.angle_alpha   90.00
_cell.angle_beta   90.00
_cell.angle_gamma   90.00
#
_symmetry.space_group_name_H-M   'P 1'
#
loop_
_entity.id
_entity.type
_entity.pdbx_description
1 polymer ?
#
loop_
_entity_poly.entity_id
_entity_poly.type
_entity_poly.pdbx_seq_one_letter_code
_entity_poly.pdbx_strand_id
1 'polypeptide(L)'
;MTIFSRVRTESISKPLFIKFSENNTETAWEYAFSLETRRKNNVEYDAESVEYDIQHPTLDDILNSGYEILPVTLKSPFDFSLKVYSVIRICLGLSVSKLNQLIEADALSFQGKSIQKSHRIKDGGIVYIDIEKFRNICFENG
;
A
#
# COMPACT_ATOMS: atom_id res chain seq x y z
N MET A 1 38.31 -7.13 11.53
CA MET A 1 36.96 -7.11 10.92
C MET A 1 36.93 -6.00 9.89
N THR A 2 36.85 -6.33 8.61
CA THR A 2 36.94 -5.36 7.51
C THR A 2 35.51 -5.04 7.06
N ILE A 3 35.02 -3.86 7.45
CA ILE A 3 33.62 -3.42 7.33
C ILE A 3 33.21 -3.03 5.89
N PHE A 4 34.05 -3.26 4.89
CA PHE A 4 33.80 -2.77 3.53
C PHE A 4 34.02 -3.85 2.47
N SER A 5 33.03 -4.73 2.31
CA SER A 5 32.77 -5.38 1.02
C SER A 5 32.25 -4.30 0.06
N ARG A 6 33.12 -3.40 -0.39
CA ARG A 6 32.76 -2.39 -1.40
C ARG A 6 32.29 -3.13 -2.65
N VAL A 7 31.01 -2.98 -2.99
CA VAL A 7 30.56 -3.19 -4.36
C VAL A 7 31.50 -2.39 -5.24
N ARG A 8 32.21 -3.06 -6.15
CA ARG A 8 33.09 -2.36 -7.08
C ARG A 8 32.21 -1.41 -7.89
N THR A 9 32.55 -0.13 -7.93
CA THR A 9 31.82 0.87 -8.74
C THR A 9 31.73 0.46 -10.21
N GLU A 10 32.67 -0.39 -10.66
CA GLU A 10 32.72 -1.08 -11.95
C GLU A 10 31.51 -1.98 -12.24
N SER A 11 30.83 -2.48 -11.20
CA SER A 11 29.68 -3.38 -11.30
C SER A 11 28.34 -2.66 -11.45
N ILE A 12 28.33 -1.33 -11.29
CA ILE A 12 27.15 -0.48 -11.48
C ILE A 12 27.13 -0.03 -12.95
N SER A 13 25.96 -0.07 -13.59
CA SER A 13 25.85 0.39 -14.98
C SER A 13 26.17 1.89 -15.06
N LYS A 14 26.97 2.29 -16.06
CA LYS A 14 27.31 3.70 -16.33
C LYS A 14 26.11 4.66 -16.29
N PRO A 15 24.94 4.36 -16.92
CA PRO A 15 23.79 5.26 -16.83
C PRO A 15 23.25 5.42 -15.40
N LEU A 16 23.27 4.36 -14.59
CA LEU A 16 22.82 4.41 -13.20
C LEU A 16 23.80 5.21 -12.33
N PHE A 17 25.11 5.04 -12.56
CA PHE A 17 26.15 5.81 -11.88
C PHE A 17 26.04 7.32 -12.16
N ILE A 18 25.76 7.70 -13.40
CA ILE A 18 25.54 9.11 -13.78
C ILE A 18 24.30 9.66 -13.05
N LYS A 19 23.16 8.97 -13.09
CA LYS A 19 21.94 9.39 -12.40
C LYS A 19 22.13 9.55 -10.88
N PHE A 20 22.91 8.66 -10.25
CA PHE A 20 23.28 8.81 -8.84
C PHE A 20 24.21 10.02 -8.60
N SER A 21 25.15 10.26 -9.51
CA SER A 21 26.07 11.41 -9.43
C SER A 21 25.33 12.75 -9.63
N GLU A 22 24.24 12.74 -10.37
CA GLU A 22 23.34 13.88 -10.58
C GLU A 22 22.31 14.07 -9.44
N ASN A 23 22.40 13.28 -8.36
CA ASN A 23 21.45 13.30 -7.24
C ASN A 23 19.97 13.16 -7.68
N ASN A 24 19.72 12.34 -8.70
CA ASN A 24 18.36 12.11 -9.18
C ASN A 24 17.53 11.37 -8.12
N THR A 25 16.55 12.06 -7.54
CA THR A 25 15.74 11.57 -6.42
C THR A 25 14.84 10.39 -6.82
N GLU A 26 14.24 10.44 -8.00
CA GLU A 26 13.41 9.35 -8.53
C GLU A 26 14.20 8.04 -8.63
N THR A 27 15.42 8.12 -9.18
CA THR A 27 16.32 6.96 -9.29
C THR A 27 16.73 6.43 -7.92
N ALA A 28 16.93 7.31 -6.93
CA ALA A 28 17.23 6.89 -5.56
C ALA A 28 16.07 6.13 -4.92
N TRP A 29 14.83 6.60 -5.11
CA TRP A 29 13.63 5.90 -4.64
C TRP A 29 13.44 4.56 -5.36
N GLU A 30 13.51 4.53 -6.70
CA GLU A 30 13.42 3.25 -7.43
C GLU A 30 14.48 2.25 -6.97
N TYR A 31 15.72 2.71 -6.75
CA TYR A 31 16.79 1.82 -6.31
C TYR A 31 16.59 1.32 -4.88
N ALA A 32 16.15 2.17 -3.95
CA ALA A 32 15.92 1.81 -2.56
C ALA A 32 14.76 0.82 -2.39
N PHE A 33 13.71 0.92 -3.22
CA PHE A 33 12.49 0.12 -3.10
C PHE A 33 12.35 -1.00 -4.15
N SER A 34 13.30 -1.14 -5.09
CA SER A 34 13.28 -2.18 -6.12
C SER A 34 13.61 -3.57 -5.56
N LEU A 35 12.72 -4.52 -5.88
CA LEU A 35 12.85 -5.93 -5.49
C LEU A 35 14.04 -6.64 -6.17
N GLU A 36 14.45 -6.18 -7.37
CA GLU A 36 15.63 -6.71 -8.07
C GLU A 36 16.93 -6.27 -7.40
N THR A 37 17.00 -5.01 -6.96
CA THR A 37 18.13 -4.46 -6.21
C THR A 37 18.31 -5.20 -4.88
N ARG A 38 17.19 -5.54 -4.20
CA ARG A 38 17.20 -6.36 -2.97
C ARG A 38 17.83 -7.73 -3.20
N ARG A 39 17.41 -8.44 -4.25
CA ARG A 39 17.94 -9.78 -4.59
C ARG A 39 19.42 -9.74 -4.96
N LYS A 40 19.85 -8.74 -5.75
CA LYS A 40 21.24 -8.61 -6.19
C LYS A 40 22.20 -8.26 -5.04
N ASN A 41 21.73 -7.53 -4.03
CA ASN A 41 22.58 -7.05 -2.93
C ASN A 41 22.44 -7.85 -1.62
N ASN A 42 21.53 -8.84 -1.55
CA ASN A 42 21.30 -9.66 -0.35
C ASN A 42 21.02 -8.82 0.91
N VAL A 43 20.33 -7.69 0.75
CA VAL A 43 20.05 -6.73 1.83
C VAL A 43 18.74 -7.11 2.50
N GLU A 44 18.75 -7.27 3.82
CA GLU A 44 17.53 -7.29 4.64
C GLU A 44 16.88 -5.91 4.61
N TYR A 45 15.64 -5.84 4.14
CA TYR A 45 14.88 -4.60 3.99
C TYR A 45 13.77 -4.57 5.03
N ASP A 46 13.87 -3.64 5.98
CA ASP A 46 12.82 -3.36 6.95
C ASP A 46 11.79 -2.41 6.31
N ALA A 47 10.86 -3.00 5.56
CA ALA A 47 9.74 -2.29 4.94
C ALA A 47 8.81 -1.64 5.97
N GLU A 48 8.80 -2.18 7.19
CA GLU A 48 7.84 -1.88 8.24
C GLU A 48 8.20 -0.59 8.99
N SER A 49 9.47 -0.18 8.99
CA SER A 49 9.96 1.07 9.57
C SER A 49 9.85 2.29 8.64
N VAL A 50 9.44 2.12 7.39
CA VAL A 50 9.30 3.25 6.47
C VAL A 50 8.03 4.03 6.79
N GLU A 51 8.18 5.31 7.15
CA GLU A 51 7.04 6.21 7.31
C GLU A 51 6.39 6.49 5.95
N TYR A 52 5.07 6.42 5.89
CA TYR A 52 4.28 6.67 4.70
C TYR A 52 3.04 7.50 5.04
N ASP A 53 2.65 8.36 4.10
CA ASP A 53 1.39 9.09 4.15
C ASP A 53 0.40 8.46 3.15
N ILE A 54 -0.84 8.23 3.59
CA ILE A 54 -1.89 7.67 2.74
C ILE A 54 -2.86 8.78 2.38
N GLN A 55 -2.85 9.18 1.10
CA GLN A 55 -3.89 10.05 0.56
C GLN A 55 -5.16 9.23 0.34
N HIS A 56 -6.24 9.61 1.00
CA HIS A 56 -7.53 8.95 0.88
C HIS A 56 -8.69 9.96 0.84
N PRO A 57 -9.80 9.62 0.17
CA PRO A 57 -11.01 10.43 0.24
C PRO A 57 -11.58 10.43 1.67
N THR A 58 -12.28 11.49 2.03
CA THR A 58 -12.99 11.58 3.32
C THR A 58 -14.17 10.61 3.36
N LEU A 59 -14.56 10.15 4.55
CA LEU A 59 -15.73 9.27 4.72
C LEU A 59 -17.02 9.88 4.14
N ASP A 60 -17.23 11.19 4.34
CA ASP A 60 -18.36 11.90 3.74
C ASP A 60 -18.34 11.84 2.21
N ASP A 61 -17.18 11.90 1.58
CA ASP A 61 -17.05 11.82 0.12
C ASP A 61 -17.44 10.42 -0.38
N ILE A 62 -17.02 9.38 0.36
CA ILE A 62 -17.37 7.98 0.10
C ILE A 62 -18.90 7.78 0.20
N LEU A 63 -19.51 8.28 1.28
CA LEU A 63 -20.93 8.11 1.57
C LEU A 63 -21.83 8.94 0.64
N ASN A 64 -21.38 10.13 0.23
CA ASN A 64 -22.11 11.01 -0.67
C ASN A 64 -21.79 10.75 -2.16
N SER A 65 -21.03 9.70 -2.46
CA SER A 65 -20.62 9.37 -3.84
C SER A 65 -21.80 9.02 -4.76
N GLY A 66 -22.96 8.66 -4.19
CA GLY A 66 -24.19 8.33 -4.94
C GLY A 66 -24.15 6.97 -5.64
N TYR A 67 -23.08 6.19 -5.44
CA TYR A 67 -22.96 4.82 -5.95
C TYR A 67 -23.43 3.80 -4.90
N GLU A 68 -24.09 2.73 -5.34
CA GLU A 68 -24.37 1.57 -4.48
C GLU A 68 -23.06 0.85 -4.11
N ILE A 69 -22.19 0.65 -5.10
CA ILE A 69 -20.86 0.07 -4.94
C ILE A 69 -19.81 1.05 -5.46
N LEU A 70 -18.97 1.56 -4.56
CA LEU A 70 -17.88 2.48 -4.89
C LEU A 70 -16.57 1.71 -5.14
N PRO A 71 -16.01 1.73 -6.36
CA PRO A 71 -14.68 1.22 -6.63
C PRO A 71 -13.60 2.25 -6.25
N VAL A 72 -12.70 1.85 -5.35
CA VAL A 72 -11.55 2.64 -4.90
C VAL A 72 -10.27 1.97 -5.39
N THR A 73 -9.52 2.66 -6.25
CA THR A 73 -8.24 2.17 -6.77
C THR A 73 -7.10 2.54 -5.83
N LEU A 74 -6.39 1.54 -5.33
CA LEU A 74 -5.14 1.67 -4.60
C LEU A 74 -4.00 1.93 -5.59
N LYS A 75 -3.37 3.10 -5.47
CA LYS A 75 -2.14 3.44 -6.19
C LYS A 75 -0.99 3.42 -5.20
N SER A 76 0.06 2.68 -5.53
CA SER A 76 1.26 2.58 -4.71
C SER A 76 2.46 2.51 -5.63
N PRO A 77 3.24 3.60 -5.80
CA PRO A 77 4.35 3.62 -6.74
C PRO A 77 5.45 2.58 -6.42
N PHE A 78 5.49 2.10 -5.18
CA PHE A 78 6.44 1.08 -4.73
C PHE A 78 5.74 -0.07 -3.99
N ASP A 79 6.36 -1.26 -3.99
CA ASP A 79 5.91 -2.41 -3.20
C ASP A 79 6.44 -2.28 -1.76
N PHE A 80 5.66 -1.58 -0.94
CA PHE A 80 5.88 -1.50 0.51
C PHE A 80 5.37 -2.75 1.23
N SER A 81 4.77 -3.70 0.51
CA SER A 81 4.28 -4.95 1.09
C SER A 81 3.24 -4.74 2.22
N LEU A 82 2.55 -3.60 2.19
CA LEU A 82 1.53 -3.20 3.15
C LEU A 82 0.30 -4.10 3.05
N LYS A 83 -0.33 -4.38 4.20
CA LYS A 83 -1.56 -5.17 4.27
C LYS A 83 -2.75 -4.30 3.87
N VAL A 84 -3.59 -4.79 2.94
CA VAL A 84 -4.83 -4.12 2.52
C VAL A 84 -5.72 -3.84 3.72
N TYR A 85 -5.83 -4.80 4.63
CA TYR A 85 -6.58 -4.68 5.89
C TYR A 85 -6.15 -3.47 6.73
N SER A 86 -4.83 -3.27 6.92
CA SER A 86 -4.31 -2.17 7.73
C SER A 86 -4.56 -0.82 7.08
N VAL A 87 -4.38 -0.72 5.76
CA VAL A 87 -4.58 0.53 5.03
C VAL A 87 -6.05 0.94 5.02
N ILE A 88 -6.97 0.02 4.72
CA ILE A 88 -8.41 0.30 4.79
C ILE A 88 -8.82 0.76 6.19
N ARG A 89 -8.29 0.12 7.23
CA ARG A 89 -8.53 0.53 8.61
C ARG A 89 -8.10 1.97 8.88
N ILE A 90 -6.91 2.35 8.42
CA ILE A 90 -6.35 3.70 8.60
C ILE A 90 -7.18 4.71 7.79
N CYS A 91 -7.40 4.46 6.49
CA CYS A 91 -8.15 5.36 5.61
C CYS A 91 -9.59 5.61 6.07
N LEU A 92 -10.27 4.58 6.58
CA LEU A 92 -11.65 4.69 7.03
C LEU A 92 -11.76 5.04 8.53
N GLY A 93 -10.65 5.16 9.25
CA GLY A 93 -10.65 5.45 10.68
C GLY A 93 -11.39 4.41 11.54
N LEU A 94 -11.44 3.15 11.11
CA LEU A 94 -12.28 2.13 11.74
C LEU A 94 -11.59 1.37 12.87
N SER A 95 -12.39 0.89 13.83
CA SER A 95 -11.92 -0.12 14.78
C SER A 95 -11.78 -1.49 14.12
N VAL A 96 -10.92 -2.34 14.67
CA VAL A 96 -10.69 -3.72 14.18
C VAL A 96 -11.99 -4.52 14.15
N SER A 97 -12.85 -4.35 15.16
CA SER A 97 -14.13 -5.04 15.25
C SER A 97 -15.09 -4.61 14.14
N LYS A 98 -15.24 -3.29 13.89
CA LYS A 98 -16.08 -2.78 12.80
C LYS A 98 -15.59 -3.25 11.43
N LEU A 99 -14.27 -3.24 11.22
CA LEU A 99 -13.69 -3.73 9.98
C LEU A 99 -13.95 -5.22 9.76
N ASN A 100 -13.88 -6.06 10.80
CA ASN A 100 -14.23 -7.48 10.68
C ASN A 100 -15.71 -7.66 10.35
N GLN A 101 -16.62 -6.93 11.01
CA GLN A 101 -18.05 -6.97 10.71
C GLN A 101 -18.36 -6.60 9.25
N LEU A 102 -17.67 -5.59 8.71
CA LEU A 102 -17.79 -5.20 7.30
C LEU A 102 -17.32 -6.30 6.34
N ILE A 103 -16.25 -7.00 6.69
CA ILE A 103 -15.73 -8.12 5.88
C ILE A 103 -16.68 -9.32 5.95
N GLU A 104 -17.24 -9.61 7.14
CA GLU A 104 -18.20 -10.70 7.34
C GLU A 104 -19.54 -10.44 6.62
N ALA A 105 -19.97 -9.18 6.54
CA ALA A 105 -21.17 -8.77 5.82
C ALA A 105 -20.98 -8.63 4.29
N ASP A 106 -19.79 -8.94 3.78
CA ASP A 106 -19.42 -8.74 2.38
C ASP A 106 -19.65 -7.29 1.92
N ALA A 107 -19.39 -6.33 2.81
CA ALA A 107 -19.48 -4.89 2.52
C ALA A 107 -18.20 -4.34 1.87
N LEU A 108 -17.09 -5.07 2.01
CA LEU A 108 -15.79 -4.73 1.47
C LEU A 108 -15.22 -5.91 0.69
N SER A 109 -14.82 -5.66 -0.55
CA SER A 109 -14.19 -6.65 -1.41
C SER A 109 -12.91 -6.10 -2.04
N PHE A 110 -11.85 -6.90 -2.10
CA PHE A 110 -10.60 -6.58 -2.80
C PHE A 110 -10.48 -7.43 -4.06
N GLN A 111 -10.36 -6.78 -5.22
CA GLN A 111 -10.31 -7.44 -6.54
C GLN A 111 -11.47 -8.44 -6.76
N GLY A 112 -12.67 -8.10 -6.27
CA GLY A 112 -13.85 -8.95 -6.38
C GLY A 112 -13.85 -10.17 -5.45
N LYS A 113 -12.99 -10.21 -4.43
CA LYS A 113 -12.96 -11.26 -3.40
C LYS A 113 -13.01 -10.65 -2.00
N SER A 114 -13.50 -11.41 -1.03
CA SER A 114 -13.48 -10.97 0.38
C SER A 114 -12.06 -10.67 0.86
N ILE A 115 -11.91 -9.64 1.69
CA ILE A 115 -10.62 -9.11 2.12
C ILE A 115 -10.00 -10.04 3.17
N GLN A 116 -8.85 -10.63 2.84
CA GLN A 116 -8.06 -11.43 3.77
C GLN A 116 -6.95 -10.60 4.42
N LYS A 117 -6.61 -10.93 5.67
CA LYS A 117 -5.49 -10.30 6.42
C LYS A 117 -4.12 -10.52 5.75
N SER A 118 -4.01 -11.51 4.87
CA SER A 118 -2.82 -11.83 4.07
C SER A 118 -2.70 -10.99 2.79
N HIS A 119 -3.77 -10.34 2.32
CA HIS A 119 -3.73 -9.56 1.10
C HIS A 119 -2.82 -8.34 1.25
N ARG A 120 -1.86 -8.22 0.33
CA ARG A 120 -0.94 -7.09 0.24
C ARG A 120 -1.36 -6.14 -0.87
N ILE A 121 -1.13 -4.85 -0.63
CA ILE A 121 -1.36 -3.81 -1.63
C ILE A 121 -0.43 -4.06 -2.82
N LYS A 122 -1.02 -3.97 -4.00
CA LYS A 122 -0.32 -3.88 -5.27
C LYS A 122 -0.81 -2.64 -5.98
N ASP A 123 0.06 -2.03 -6.76
CA ASP A 123 -0.33 -0.92 -7.62
C ASP A 123 -1.49 -1.34 -8.54
N GLY A 124 -2.53 -0.51 -8.61
CA GLY A 124 -3.73 -0.78 -9.38
C GLY A 124 -4.72 -1.76 -8.74
N GLY A 125 -4.51 -2.15 -7.47
CA GLY A 125 -5.49 -2.97 -6.74
C GLY A 125 -6.80 -2.21 -6.53
N ILE A 126 -7.95 -2.84 -6.72
CA ILE A 126 -9.27 -2.20 -6.58
C ILE A 126 -9.98 -2.75 -5.33
N VAL A 127 -10.44 -1.86 -4.46
CA VAL A 127 -11.31 -2.14 -3.33
C VAL A 127 -12.72 -1.70 -3.70
N TYR A 128 -13.69 -2.58 -3.57
CA TYR A 128 -15.11 -2.27 -3.74
C TYR A 128 -15.73 -2.08 -2.37
N ILE A 129 -16.45 -0.98 -2.20
CA ILE A 129 -17.16 -0.63 -0.97
C ILE A 129 -18.64 -0.59 -1.29
N ASP A 130 -19.42 -1.45 -0.65
CA ASP A 130 -20.88 -1.40 -0.67
C ASP A 130 -21.32 -0.31 0.32
N ILE A 131 -21.81 0.81 -0.20
CA ILE A 131 -22.10 2.00 0.60
C ILE A 131 -23.28 1.77 1.55
N GLU A 132 -24.29 1.01 1.12
CA GLU A 132 -25.47 0.73 1.94
C GLU A 132 -25.10 -0.13 3.17
N LYS A 133 -24.41 -1.25 2.94
CA LYS A 133 -23.94 -2.11 4.03
C LYS A 133 -22.91 -1.41 4.91
N PHE A 134 -22.02 -0.65 4.30
CA PHE A 134 -21.03 0.15 5.03
C PHE A 134 -21.70 1.13 5.97
N ARG A 135 -22.73 1.84 5.49
CA ARG A 135 -23.50 2.80 6.29
C ARG A 135 -24.23 2.11 7.44
N ASN A 136 -24.90 0.99 7.18
CA ASN A 136 -25.62 0.23 8.18
C ASN A 136 -24.67 -0.19 9.33
N ILE A 137 -23.54 -0.81 9.01
CA ILE A 137 -22.62 -1.31 10.04
C ILE A 137 -21.88 -0.19 10.79
N CYS A 138 -21.53 0.91 10.10
CA CYS A 138 -20.80 2.01 10.72
C CYS A 138 -21.69 2.94 11.55
N PHE A 139 -22.96 3.12 11.16
CA PHE A 139 -23.86 4.15 11.70
C PHE A 139 -25.18 3.63 12.31
N GLU A 140 -25.67 2.41 12.00
CA GLU A 140 -26.88 1.83 12.64
C GLU A 140 -26.57 1.10 13.97
N ASN A 141 -25.81 1.75 14.85
CA ASN A 141 -25.78 1.42 16.29
C ASN A 141 -26.20 2.65 17.11
N GLY A 142 -27.35 3.23 16.75
CA GLY A 142 -28.00 4.35 17.43
C GLY A 142 -29.45 4.02 17.75
#